data_AF-A0A8S9SU82-F1
#
_entry.id   AF-A0A8S9SU82-F1
#
_cell.length_a   1.000
_cell.length_b   1.000
_cell.length_c   1.000
_cell.angle_alpha   90.00
_cell.angle_beta   90.00
_cell.angle_gamma   90.00
#
_symmetry.space_group_name_H-M   'P 1'
#
loop_
_entity.id
_entity.type
_entity.pdbx_description
1 polymer ?
#
loop_
_entity_poly.entity_id
_entity_poly.type
_entity_poly.pdbx_seq_one_letter_code
_entity_poly.pdbx_strand_id
1 'polypeptide(L)'
;MGASEFRFFLSCDINSPVTFRIDKLDGIPPPSRNPLIRDLCPWQKRKKQELYIECALYINGAPFGLPMRTRLHTTGSPYCWNELITLSSKYRDLTVHSQLAITVSMGCFLRKTEGLIGGATILLFNSKMHMKSGKQKLRLWQGKEADGSFPTSTPGKVPRHECGELERLEKLMNKFERGQIQSIDWLDRLMLNSLDKIKEQESSKHGNSNLYLVIDFCSFEHRVVFQESGANVLITSPIGSTNEFVTVWDTELGKFNPSEHKQLKLARSLDRGIIDRDLKPSNAERK
;
A
#
# COMPACT_ATOMS: atom_id res chain seq x y z
N MET A 1 -32.82 9.07 -20.93
CA MET A 1 -31.46 8.52 -20.71
C MET A 1 -31.04 8.95 -19.31
N GLY A 2 -31.11 8.05 -18.33
CA GLY A 2 -30.72 8.37 -16.95
C GLY A 2 -29.21 8.56 -16.90
N ALA A 3 -28.75 9.75 -16.51
CA ALA A 3 -27.36 9.94 -16.13
C ALA A 3 -27.07 8.98 -14.98
N SER A 4 -26.23 7.97 -15.19
CA SER A 4 -25.77 7.11 -14.11
C SER A 4 -25.01 8.00 -13.13
N GLU A 5 -25.58 8.26 -11.95
CA GLU A 5 -24.90 8.98 -10.88
C GLU A 5 -23.62 8.21 -10.51
N PHE A 6 -22.46 8.77 -10.87
CA PHE A 6 -21.18 8.22 -10.47
C PHE A 6 -20.86 8.70 -9.05
N ARG A 7 -21.12 7.84 -8.07
CA ARG A 7 -20.75 8.07 -6.68
C ARG A 7 -19.33 7.55 -6.43
N PHE A 8 -18.50 8.38 -5.82
CA PHE A 8 -17.13 8.06 -5.42
C PHE A 8 -16.83 8.68 -4.05
N PHE A 9 -15.88 8.10 -3.34
CA PHE A 9 -15.37 8.64 -2.09
C PHE A 9 -14.02 9.30 -2.33
N LEU A 10 -13.74 10.40 -1.63
CA LEU A 10 -12.42 11.02 -1.62
C LEU A 10 -11.57 10.41 -0.51
N SER A 11 -10.27 10.20 -0.75
CA SER A 11 -9.37 9.69 0.27
C SER A 11 -9.34 10.57 1.53
N CYS A 12 -9.42 11.89 1.37
CA CYS A 12 -9.42 12.88 2.46
C CYS A 12 -10.60 12.74 3.42
N ASP A 13 -11.76 12.33 2.91
CA ASP A 13 -13.00 12.23 3.70
C ASP A 13 -13.00 10.99 4.59
N ILE A 14 -12.16 9.99 4.26
CA ILE A 14 -12.12 8.71 4.97
C ILE A 14 -11.21 8.82 6.20
N ASN A 15 -11.82 8.87 7.39
CA ASN A 15 -11.12 8.95 8.68
C ASN A 15 -10.71 7.58 9.27
N SER A 16 -10.93 6.49 8.54
CA SER A 16 -10.64 5.14 9.02
C SER A 16 -9.14 4.80 8.87
N PRO A 17 -8.57 3.97 9.76
CA PRO A 17 -7.22 3.45 9.58
C PRO A 17 -7.15 2.54 8.34
N VAL A 18 -5.98 2.50 7.71
CA VAL A 18 -5.75 1.63 6.54
C VAL A 18 -5.70 0.18 7.01
N THR A 19 -6.65 -0.62 6.53
CA THR A 19 -6.74 -2.04 6.83
C THR A 19 -6.61 -2.89 5.57
N PHE A 20 -5.96 -4.03 5.71
CA PHE A 20 -5.89 -5.05 4.67
C PHE A 20 -5.69 -6.41 5.32
N ARG A 21 -6.09 -7.46 4.61
CA ARG A 21 -6.02 -8.82 5.10
C ARG A 21 -4.97 -9.61 4.31
N ILE A 22 -4.09 -10.28 5.03
CA ILE A 22 -3.14 -11.20 4.41
C ILE A 22 -3.82 -12.57 4.34
N ASP A 23 -4.07 -13.04 3.12
CA ASP A 23 -4.81 -14.28 2.88
C ASP A 23 -3.85 -15.47 2.92
N LYS A 24 -3.00 -15.60 1.90
CA LYS A 24 -2.12 -16.76 1.73
C LYS A 24 -0.82 -16.46 0.99
N LEU A 25 0.18 -17.31 1.20
CA LEU A 25 1.41 -17.37 0.43
C LEU A 25 1.36 -18.59 -0.51
N ASP A 26 1.28 -18.32 -1.81
CA ASP A 26 1.35 -19.30 -2.88
C ASP A 26 2.84 -19.51 -3.27
N GLY A 27 3.32 -20.75 -3.24
CA GLY A 27 4.66 -21.13 -3.67
C GLY A 27 5.47 -21.83 -2.58
N ILE A 28 6.57 -22.47 -2.98
CA ILE A 28 7.44 -23.22 -2.08
C ILE A 28 8.56 -22.28 -1.63
N PRO A 29 8.61 -21.87 -0.35
CA PRO A 29 9.70 -21.03 0.14
C PRO A 29 11.04 -21.76 -0.06
N PRO A 30 12.12 -21.05 -0.45
CA PRO A 30 13.42 -21.67 -0.60
C PRO A 30 13.82 -22.36 0.71
N PRO A 31 14.39 -23.57 0.66
CA PRO A 31 14.94 -24.21 1.84
C PRO A 31 16.03 -23.32 2.45
N SER A 32 16.10 -23.29 3.78
CA SER A 32 17.09 -22.50 4.54
C SER A 32 18.49 -22.65 3.94
N ARG A 33 19.09 -21.52 3.52
CA ARG A 33 20.40 -21.47 2.87
C ARG A 33 21.59 -21.70 3.82
N ASN A 34 21.37 -21.77 5.13
CA ASN A 34 22.46 -21.85 6.11
C ASN A 34 22.70 -23.29 6.60
N PRO A 35 23.80 -23.95 6.17
CA PRO A 35 24.19 -25.28 6.64
C PRO A 35 24.55 -25.30 8.13
N LEU A 36 25.01 -24.18 8.70
CA LEU A 36 25.38 -24.06 10.13
C LEU A 36 24.23 -24.33 11.11
N ILE A 37 22.97 -24.18 10.68
CA ILE A 37 21.78 -24.41 11.53
C ILE A 37 21.34 -25.87 11.49
N ARG A 38 21.74 -26.63 10.48
CA ARG A 38 21.49 -28.07 10.45
C ARG A 38 22.26 -28.80 11.57
N ASP A 39 23.39 -28.22 12.00
CA ASP A 39 24.31 -28.80 12.99
C ASP A 39 24.05 -28.31 14.43
N LEU A 40 23.50 -27.10 14.61
CA LEU A 40 23.22 -26.56 15.95
C LEU A 40 21.95 -27.15 16.60
N CYS A 41 21.11 -27.87 15.85
CA CYS A 41 19.89 -28.50 16.39
C CYS A 41 19.52 -29.80 15.64
N PRO A 42 20.06 -30.97 16.06
CA PRO A 42 19.73 -32.28 15.48
C PRO A 42 18.23 -32.67 15.54
N TRP A 43 17.43 -31.98 16.36
CA TRP A 43 15.97 -32.13 16.45
C TRP A 43 15.19 -31.39 15.35
N GLN A 44 15.87 -30.64 14.48
CA GLN A 44 15.28 -29.73 13.48
C GLN A 44 14.94 -30.42 12.15
N LYS A 45 15.00 -31.76 12.07
CA LYS A 45 14.52 -32.52 10.91
C LYS A 45 13.01 -32.41 10.66
N ARG A 46 12.23 -31.87 11.62
CA ARG A 46 10.76 -31.80 11.57
C ARG A 46 10.13 -30.48 12.01
N LYS A 47 10.89 -29.40 12.22
CA LYS A 47 10.27 -28.11 12.52
C LYS A 47 9.72 -27.50 11.23
N LYS A 48 8.39 -27.46 11.14
CA LYS A 48 7.65 -26.67 10.14
C LYS A 48 8.19 -25.24 10.18
N GLN A 49 8.39 -24.62 9.02
CA GLN A 49 8.96 -23.29 8.96
C GLN A 49 7.98 -22.30 9.58
N GLU A 50 8.41 -21.58 10.61
CA GLU A 50 7.60 -20.57 11.28
C GLU A 50 7.77 -19.24 10.55
N LEU A 51 6.73 -18.78 9.86
CA LEU A 51 6.76 -17.60 9.00
C LEU A 51 5.97 -16.46 9.64
N TYR A 52 6.51 -15.25 9.58
CA TYR A 52 5.77 -14.04 9.87
C TYR A 52 5.95 -13.03 8.74
N ILE A 53 5.00 -12.10 8.64
CA ILE A 53 5.00 -11.07 7.63
C ILE A 53 5.06 -9.73 8.35
N GLU A 54 6.02 -8.90 7.96
CA GLU A 54 6.17 -7.52 8.41
C GLU A 54 5.68 -6.59 7.30
N CYS A 55 4.78 -5.68 7.64
CA CYS A 55 4.21 -4.71 6.73
C CYS A 55 4.56 -3.30 7.21
N ALA A 56 5.18 -2.51 6.35
CA ALA A 56 5.54 -1.12 6.61
C ALA A 56 4.98 -0.23 5.50
N LEU A 57 4.48 0.94 5.88
CA LEU A 57 4.03 1.95 4.91
C LEU A 57 5.18 2.92 4.64
N TYR A 58 5.34 3.30 3.38
CA TYR A 58 6.31 4.28 2.93
C TYR A 58 5.60 5.38 2.14
N ILE A 59 5.99 6.63 2.39
CA ILE A 59 5.52 7.80 1.66
C ILE A 59 6.76 8.51 1.11
N ASN A 60 6.83 8.66 -0.22
CA ASN A 60 7.95 9.33 -0.90
C ASN A 60 9.35 8.82 -0.49
N GLY A 61 9.49 7.52 -0.21
CA GLY A 61 10.77 6.95 0.22
C GLY A 61 11.01 6.94 1.72
N ALA A 62 10.21 7.64 2.52
CA ALA A 62 10.33 7.67 3.98
C ALA A 62 9.35 6.68 4.63
N PRO A 63 9.77 5.91 5.65
CA PRO A 63 8.84 5.08 6.41
C PRO A 63 7.83 5.98 7.13
N PHE A 64 6.55 5.63 7.01
CA PHE A 64 5.45 6.36 7.60
C PHE A 64 4.70 5.46 8.58
N GLY A 65 4.68 5.87 9.85
CA GLY A 65 4.06 5.09 10.93
C GLY A 65 4.91 3.90 11.37
N LEU A 66 4.29 3.03 12.18
CA LEU A 66 4.93 1.86 12.75
C LEU A 66 4.77 0.62 11.85
N PRO A 67 5.80 -0.21 11.68
CA PRO A 67 5.68 -1.49 10.99
C PRO A 67 4.83 -2.46 11.82
N MET A 68 3.90 -3.13 11.15
CA MET A 68 2.99 -4.11 11.76
C MET A 68 3.41 -5.53 11.36
N ARG A 69 3.31 -6.48 12.29
CA ARG A 69 3.67 -7.87 12.05
C ARG A 69 2.45 -8.78 12.22
N THR A 70 2.32 -9.78 11.37
CA THR A 70 1.37 -10.87 11.58
C THR A 70 1.81 -11.76 12.73
N ARG A 71 0.88 -12.59 13.20
CA ARG A 71 1.21 -13.73 14.04
C ARG A 71 2.16 -14.67 13.28
N LEU A 72 2.97 -15.36 14.07
CA LEU A 72 3.85 -16.40 13.57
C LEU A 72 3.00 -17.59 13.14
N HIS A 73 3.09 -17.96 11.87
CA HIS A 73 2.39 -19.09 11.32
C HIS A 73 3.33 -20.29 11.23
N THR A 74 3.00 -21.34 11.98
CA THR A 74 3.82 -22.55 12.16
C THR A 74 3.27 -23.74 11.36
N THR A 75 2.15 -23.56 10.65
CA THR A 75 1.52 -24.62 9.87
C THR A 75 2.12 -24.64 8.46
N GLY A 76 2.50 -25.83 7.98
CA GLY A 76 3.13 -26.02 6.67
C GLY A 76 2.20 -25.68 5.50
N SER A 77 2.69 -25.82 4.28
CA SER A 77 1.98 -25.44 3.06
C SER A 77 0.58 -26.04 2.95
N PRO A 78 -0.46 -25.26 2.58
CA PRO A 78 -0.41 -23.84 2.24
C PRO A 78 -0.32 -22.93 3.48
N TYR A 79 0.50 -21.87 3.40
CA TYR A 79 0.58 -20.87 4.46
C TYR A 79 -0.60 -19.89 4.30
N CYS A 80 -1.59 -20.00 5.19
CA CYS A 80 -2.77 -19.14 5.21
C CYS A 80 -2.82 -18.40 6.54
N TRP A 81 -2.71 -17.07 6.52
CA TRP A 81 -2.83 -16.25 7.74
C TRP A 81 -4.27 -15.85 7.98
N ASN A 82 -4.99 -15.44 6.93
CA ASN A 82 -6.33 -14.85 6.99
C ASN A 82 -6.44 -13.79 8.12
N GLU A 83 -5.37 -13.02 8.31
CA GLU A 83 -5.23 -12.06 9.42
C GLU A 83 -5.42 -10.64 8.88
N LEU A 84 -6.28 -9.87 9.56
CA LEU A 84 -6.50 -8.46 9.24
C LEU A 84 -5.45 -7.61 9.96
N ILE A 85 -4.63 -6.92 9.18
CA ILE A 85 -3.65 -5.95 9.66
C ILE A 85 -4.26 -4.56 9.60
N THR A 86 -4.11 -3.82 10.70
CA THR A 86 -4.47 -2.40 10.78
C THR A 86 -3.19 -1.60 10.89
N LEU A 87 -2.94 -0.71 9.93
CA LEU A 87 -1.82 0.22 10.01
C LEU A 87 -2.15 1.39 10.94
N SER A 88 -1.11 2.03 11.46
CA SER A 88 -1.25 3.26 12.27
C SER A 88 -1.72 4.48 11.46
N SER A 89 -1.64 4.40 10.13
CA SER A 89 -1.97 5.48 9.18
C SER A 89 -3.43 5.43 8.77
N LYS A 90 -4.06 6.59 8.55
CA LYS A 90 -5.43 6.70 8.03
C LYS A 90 -5.45 6.91 6.53
N TYR A 91 -6.57 6.60 5.90
CA TYR A 91 -6.75 6.82 4.45
C TYR A 91 -6.58 8.29 4.03
N ARG A 92 -6.98 9.24 4.89
CA ARG A 92 -6.78 10.68 4.68
C ARG A 92 -5.33 11.15 4.65
N ASP A 93 -4.41 10.40 5.28
CA ASP A 93 -3.01 10.79 5.39
C ASP A 93 -2.17 10.21 4.24
N LEU A 94 -2.77 9.35 3.41
CA LEU A 94 -2.10 8.71 2.29
C LEU A 94 -1.90 9.70 1.14
N THR A 95 -0.74 9.63 0.50
CA THR A 95 -0.43 10.39 -0.72
C THR A 95 -0.52 9.50 -1.96
N VAL A 96 -0.49 10.08 -3.17
CA VAL A 96 -0.48 9.33 -4.45
C VAL A 96 0.62 8.27 -4.50
N HIS A 97 1.78 8.59 -3.92
CA HIS A 97 2.98 7.73 -3.92
C HIS A 97 3.12 6.91 -2.65
N SER A 98 2.04 6.71 -1.89
CA SER A 98 2.04 5.82 -0.74
C SER A 98 2.21 4.36 -1.18
N GLN A 99 3.22 3.72 -0.61
CA GLN A 99 3.66 2.36 -0.92
C GLN A 99 3.55 1.49 0.31
N LEU A 100 2.97 0.32 0.15
CA LEU A 100 2.97 -0.74 1.16
C LEU A 100 4.11 -1.70 0.86
N ALA A 101 5.10 -1.73 1.76
CA ALA A 101 6.24 -2.63 1.73
C ALA A 101 5.97 -3.82 2.64
N ILE A 102 6.08 -5.03 2.11
CA ILE A 102 5.75 -6.28 2.80
C ILE A 102 6.93 -7.23 2.71
N THR A 103 7.43 -7.63 3.86
CA THR A 103 8.59 -8.50 3.99
C THR A 103 8.18 -9.79 4.68
N VAL A 104 8.44 -10.93 4.04
CA VAL A 104 8.21 -12.26 4.60
C VAL A 104 9.52 -12.79 5.17
N SER A 105 9.49 -13.15 6.45
CA SER A 105 10.67 -13.60 7.20
C SER A 105 10.35 -14.82 8.06
N MET A 106 11.38 -15.61 8.32
CA MET A 106 11.32 -16.79 9.17
C MET A 106 11.63 -16.41 10.63
N GLY A 107 10.77 -16.82 11.56
CA GLY A 107 10.85 -16.44 12.99
C GLY A 107 11.98 -17.11 13.78
N CYS A 108 12.67 -18.10 13.19
CA CYS A 108 13.71 -18.85 13.88
C CYS A 108 15.05 -18.09 14.00
N PHE A 109 15.23 -16.97 13.29
CA PHE A 109 16.51 -16.26 13.21
C PHE A 109 16.53 -15.02 14.10
N LEU A 110 17.59 -14.90 14.91
CA LEU A 110 17.83 -13.74 15.78
C LEU A 110 18.18 -12.48 14.96
N ARG A 111 18.74 -12.65 13.76
CA ARG A 111 19.04 -11.58 12.80
C ARG A 111 17.96 -11.48 11.72
N LYS A 112 17.36 -10.29 11.59
CA LYS A 112 16.32 -9.98 10.59
C LYS A 112 16.74 -10.31 9.15
N THR A 113 18.03 -10.16 8.85
CA THR A 113 18.63 -10.39 7.53
C THR A 113 18.85 -11.86 7.17
N GLU A 114 18.98 -12.76 8.16
CA GLU A 114 19.32 -14.17 7.91
C GLU A 114 18.09 -15.05 7.65
N GLY A 115 16.91 -14.60 8.09
CA GLY A 115 15.63 -15.29 7.90
C GLY A 115 14.78 -14.76 6.75
N LEU A 116 15.33 -13.90 5.88
CA LEU A 116 14.58 -13.21 4.86
C LEU A 116 14.19 -14.13 3.69
N ILE A 117 12.89 -14.35 3.51
CA ILE A 117 12.37 -15.16 2.40
C ILE A 117 12.19 -14.27 1.18
N GLY A 118 11.61 -13.09 1.36
CA GLY A 118 11.50 -12.10 0.31
C GLY A 118 10.59 -10.94 0.64
N GLY A 119 10.68 -9.91 -0.19
CA GLY A 119 9.97 -8.65 -0.02
C GLY A 119 9.19 -8.29 -1.28
N ALA A 120 8.09 -7.59 -1.09
CA ALA A 120 7.31 -6.99 -2.17
C ALA A 120 6.78 -5.63 -1.74
N THR A 121 6.84 -4.68 -2.66
CA THR A 121 6.29 -3.35 -2.46
C THR A 121 5.19 -3.07 -3.47
N ILE A 122 4.08 -2.51 -3.02
CA ILE A 122 2.95 -2.15 -3.86
C ILE A 122 2.44 -0.74 -3.56
N LEU A 123 2.22 0.05 -4.62
CA LEU A 123 1.53 1.34 -4.53
C LEU A 123 0.05 1.14 -4.17
N LEU A 124 -0.46 1.88 -3.18
CA LEU A 124 -1.87 1.84 -2.79
C LEU A 124 -2.79 2.50 -3.82
N PHE A 125 -2.29 3.51 -4.53
CA PHE A 125 -3.01 4.17 -5.63
C PHE A 125 -2.52 3.69 -7.00
N ASN A 126 -3.44 3.66 -7.95
CA ASN A 126 -3.15 3.44 -9.36
C ASN A 126 -2.67 4.74 -10.03
N SER A 127 -2.16 4.67 -11.27
CA SER A 127 -1.82 5.85 -12.07
C SER A 127 -3.01 6.77 -12.35
N LYS A 128 -4.23 6.23 -12.27
CA LYS A 128 -5.49 7.01 -12.34
C LYS A 128 -5.92 7.60 -11.00
N MET A 129 -5.07 7.59 -9.97
CA MET A 129 -5.38 8.06 -8.61
C MET A 129 -6.53 7.32 -7.93
N HIS A 130 -6.87 6.11 -8.39
CA HIS A 130 -7.86 5.26 -7.73
C HIS A 130 -7.18 4.36 -6.72
N MET A 131 -7.78 4.20 -5.55
CA MET A 131 -7.29 3.27 -4.54
C MET A 131 -7.46 1.82 -5.01
N LYS A 132 -6.45 1.00 -4.75
CA LYS A 132 -6.47 -0.43 -4.95
C LYS A 132 -7.39 -1.10 -3.92
N SER A 133 -8.28 -1.97 -4.39
CA SER A 133 -9.27 -2.70 -3.60
C SER A 133 -9.38 -4.15 -4.07
N GLY A 134 -9.86 -5.02 -3.18
CA GLY A 134 -10.01 -6.45 -3.43
C GLY A 134 -8.69 -7.22 -3.39
N LYS A 135 -8.74 -8.46 -3.88
CA LYS A 135 -7.61 -9.40 -3.83
C LYS A 135 -6.54 -9.04 -4.85
N GLN A 136 -5.30 -9.03 -4.39
CA GLN A 136 -4.11 -8.70 -5.16
C GLN A 136 -3.00 -9.70 -4.88
N LYS A 137 -2.47 -10.27 -5.96
CA LYS A 137 -1.38 -11.23 -5.98
C LYS A 137 -0.08 -10.50 -6.23
N LEU A 138 0.78 -10.47 -5.22
CA LEU A 138 2.09 -9.82 -5.25
C LEU A 138 3.18 -10.86 -5.44
N ARG A 139 4.11 -10.64 -6.38
CA ARG A 139 5.32 -11.46 -6.48
C ARG A 139 6.32 -11.02 -5.42
N LEU A 140 6.84 -11.97 -4.65
CA LEU A 140 7.90 -11.74 -3.69
C LEU A 140 9.27 -11.88 -4.35
N TRP A 141 10.16 -10.94 -4.06
CA TRP A 141 11.55 -10.96 -4.49
C TRP A 141 12.38 -11.75 -3.47
N GLN A 142 12.88 -12.92 -3.87
CA GLN A 142 13.56 -13.83 -2.96
C GLN A 142 14.83 -13.21 -2.36
N GLY A 143 14.97 -13.31 -1.04
CA GLY A 143 16.16 -12.85 -0.30
C GLY A 143 16.39 -11.33 -0.30
N LYS A 144 15.40 -10.51 -0.71
CA LYS A 144 15.48 -9.04 -0.70
C LYS A 144 14.39 -8.43 0.16
N GLU A 145 14.74 -7.45 1.00
CA GLU A 145 13.77 -6.76 1.87
C GLU A 145 12.87 -5.86 1.00
N ALA A 146 11.65 -5.59 1.46
CA ALA A 146 10.77 -4.69 0.75
C ALA A 146 11.32 -3.25 0.82
N ASP A 147 11.58 -2.66 -0.35
CA ASP A 147 12.11 -1.31 -0.46
C ASP A 147 10.95 -0.34 -0.64
N GLY A 148 10.92 0.74 0.12
CA GLY A 148 9.96 1.84 -0.05
C GLY A 148 10.44 2.97 -0.95
N SER A 149 11.57 2.80 -1.64
CA SER A 149 12.17 3.82 -2.50
C SER A 149 11.28 4.14 -3.70
N PHE A 150 11.41 5.34 -4.27
CA PHE A 150 10.72 5.72 -5.50
C PHE A 150 11.77 6.02 -6.58
N PRO A 151 11.99 5.14 -7.58
CA PRO A 151 11.31 3.86 -7.85
C PRO A 151 11.72 2.71 -6.90
N THR A 152 10.84 1.73 -6.73
CA THR A 152 11.04 0.57 -5.84
C THR A 152 11.91 -0.49 -6.48
N SER A 153 12.88 -1.03 -5.74
CA SER A 153 13.69 -2.16 -6.24
C SER A 153 13.02 -3.53 -6.10
N THR A 154 11.87 -3.62 -5.43
CA THR A 154 11.08 -4.85 -5.21
C THR A 154 9.61 -4.67 -5.61
N PRO A 155 9.29 -4.36 -6.88
CA PRO A 155 7.92 -4.18 -7.30
C PRO A 155 7.13 -5.48 -7.17
N GLY A 156 6.08 -5.48 -6.35
CA GLY A 156 5.21 -6.63 -6.14
C GLY A 156 4.30 -6.92 -7.34
N LYS A 157 4.01 -5.90 -8.16
CA LYS A 157 3.24 -6.06 -9.40
C LYS A 157 4.17 -6.48 -10.54
N VAL A 158 4.00 -7.72 -11.01
CA VAL A 158 4.81 -8.27 -12.10
C VAL A 158 4.58 -7.48 -13.40
N PRO A 159 5.64 -7.17 -14.18
CA PRO A 159 5.50 -6.53 -15.49
C PRO A 159 4.58 -7.33 -16.44
N ARG A 160 3.86 -6.61 -17.31
CA ARG A 160 2.84 -7.17 -18.22
C ARG A 160 3.36 -8.31 -19.11
N HIS A 161 4.64 -8.32 -19.43
CA HIS A 161 5.27 -9.32 -20.31
C HIS A 161 5.37 -10.72 -19.68
N GLU A 162 5.45 -10.81 -18.35
CA GLU A 162 5.60 -12.08 -17.64
C GLU A 162 4.28 -12.60 -17.06
N CYS A 163 3.29 -11.72 -16.87
CA CYS A 163 2.09 -11.99 -16.08
C CYS A 163 0.78 -12.01 -16.90
N GLY A 164 0.86 -11.89 -18.24
CA GLY A 164 -0.25 -11.49 -19.12
C GLY A 164 -1.63 -12.09 -18.80
N GLU A 165 -1.74 -13.42 -18.75
CA GLU A 165 -3.01 -14.11 -18.53
C GLU A 165 -3.40 -14.15 -17.03
N LEU A 166 -2.47 -14.42 -16.10
CA LEU A 166 -2.74 -14.33 -14.65
C LEU A 166 -3.28 -12.95 -14.24
N GLU A 167 -2.67 -11.85 -14.71
CA GLU A 167 -3.13 -10.49 -14.38
C GLU A 167 -4.51 -10.20 -15.00
N ARG A 168 -4.77 -10.74 -16.20
CA ARG A 168 -6.07 -10.63 -16.86
C ARG A 168 -7.14 -11.36 -16.04
N LEU A 169 -6.89 -12.60 -15.62
CA LEU A 169 -7.80 -13.40 -14.82
C LEU A 169 -8.06 -12.75 -13.46
N GLU A 170 -7.03 -12.23 -12.80
CA GLU A 170 -7.17 -11.53 -11.53
C GLU A 170 -8.03 -10.27 -11.65
N LYS A 171 -7.86 -9.48 -12.72
CA LYS A 171 -8.73 -8.32 -12.99
C LYS A 171 -10.18 -8.74 -13.20
N LEU A 172 -10.43 -9.86 -13.88
CA LEU A 172 -11.78 -10.39 -14.11
C LEU A 172 -12.38 -10.91 -12.81
N MET A 173 -11.63 -11.68 -12.02
CA MET A 173 -12.04 -12.17 -10.71
C MET A 173 -12.40 -11.01 -9.77
N ASN A 174 -11.58 -9.96 -9.75
CA ASN A 174 -11.87 -8.75 -8.98
C ASN A 174 -13.12 -8.01 -9.48
N LYS A 175 -13.45 -8.06 -10.78
CA LYS A 175 -14.71 -7.50 -11.31
C LYS A 175 -15.92 -8.35 -10.88
N PHE A 176 -15.74 -9.66 -10.88
CA PHE A 176 -16.74 -10.62 -10.42
C PHE A 176 -17.04 -10.46 -8.93
N GLU A 177 -16.01 -10.41 -8.07
CA GLU A 177 -16.18 -10.19 -6.62
C GLU A 177 -16.84 -8.84 -6.29
N ARG A 178 -16.69 -7.83 -7.16
CA ARG A 178 -17.36 -6.53 -7.02
C ARG A 178 -18.81 -6.52 -7.52
N GLY A 179 -19.33 -7.61 -8.07
CA GLY A 179 -20.66 -7.65 -8.67
C GLY A 179 -20.82 -6.81 -9.94
N GLN A 180 -19.72 -6.43 -10.60
CA GLN A 180 -19.78 -5.76 -11.92
C GLN A 180 -20.15 -6.75 -13.03
N ILE A 181 -19.93 -8.04 -12.79
CA ILE A 181 -20.34 -9.14 -13.65
C ILE A 181 -21.54 -9.78 -12.95
N GLN A 182 -22.60 -10.03 -13.72
CA GLN A 182 -23.77 -10.74 -13.18
C GLN A 182 -23.37 -12.16 -12.78
N SER A 183 -23.66 -12.53 -11.55
CA SER A 183 -23.43 -13.89 -11.05
C SER A 183 -24.54 -14.81 -11.54
N ILE A 184 -24.16 -15.92 -12.17
CA ILE A 184 -25.06 -16.96 -12.64
C ILE A 184 -24.51 -18.28 -12.10
N ASP A 185 -25.13 -18.82 -11.06
CA ASP A 185 -24.59 -19.93 -10.25
C ASP A 185 -24.01 -21.10 -11.05
N TRP A 186 -24.74 -21.58 -12.08
CA TRP A 186 -24.29 -22.74 -12.86
C TRP A 186 -23.10 -22.41 -13.76
N LEU A 187 -23.06 -21.21 -14.33
CA LEU A 187 -21.98 -20.76 -15.20
C LEU A 187 -20.75 -20.40 -14.36
N ASP A 188 -20.96 -19.74 -13.23
CA ASP A 188 -19.89 -19.33 -12.31
C ASP A 188 -19.11 -20.54 -11.80
N ARG A 189 -19.78 -21.65 -11.49
CA ARG A 189 -19.10 -22.92 -11.13
C ARG A 189 -18.18 -23.44 -12.22
N LEU A 190 -18.63 -23.41 -13.48
CA LEU A 190 -17.81 -23.84 -14.62
C LEU A 190 -16.67 -22.86 -14.88
N MET A 191 -16.93 -21.55 -14.75
CA MET A 191 -15.95 -20.49 -14.92
C MET A 191 -14.85 -20.58 -13.85
N LEU A 192 -15.21 -20.75 -12.58
CA LEU A 192 -14.25 -20.94 -11.48
C LEU A 192 -13.38 -22.18 -11.71
N ASN A 193 -13.99 -23.31 -12.08
CA ASN A 193 -13.23 -24.52 -12.42
C ASN A 193 -12.29 -24.31 -13.62
N SER A 194 -12.72 -23.57 -14.65
CA SER A 194 -11.87 -23.26 -15.80
C SER A 194 -10.73 -22.31 -15.43
N LEU A 195 -10.99 -21.35 -14.53
CA LEU A 195 -10.03 -20.37 -14.05
C LEU A 195 -8.94 -21.04 -13.21
N ASP A 196 -9.32 -21.98 -12.35
CA ASP A 196 -8.37 -22.79 -11.58
C ASP A 196 -7.47 -23.62 -12.50
N LYS A 197 -8.04 -24.26 -13.54
CA LYS A 197 -7.25 -24.99 -14.54
C LYS A 197 -6.24 -24.10 -15.27
N ILE A 198 -6.63 -22.89 -15.67
CA ILE A 198 -5.72 -21.95 -16.34
C ILE A 198 -4.63 -21.48 -15.36
N LYS A 199 -5.00 -21.17 -14.11
CA LYS A 199 -4.07 -20.78 -13.06
C LYS A 199 -3.02 -21.89 -12.80
N GLU A 200 -3.46 -23.15 -12.76
CA GLU A 200 -2.59 -24.31 -12.63
C GLU A 200 -1.65 -24.45 -13.84
N GLN A 201 -2.17 -24.36 -15.07
CA GLN A 201 -1.35 -24.40 -16.28
C GLN A 201 -0.28 -23.30 -16.29
N GLU A 202 -0.63 -22.10 -15.88
CA GLU A 202 0.32 -20.98 -15.80
C GLU A 202 1.34 -21.17 -14.69
N SER A 203 0.93 -21.74 -13.55
CA SER A 203 1.89 -22.12 -12.50
C SER A 203 2.89 -23.17 -12.98
N SER A 204 2.45 -24.16 -13.77
CA SER A 204 3.33 -25.17 -14.36
C SER A 204 4.27 -24.58 -15.40
N LYS A 205 3.78 -23.65 -16.24
CA LYS A 205 4.61 -22.97 -17.27
C LYS A 205 5.67 -22.07 -16.67
N HIS A 206 5.34 -21.36 -15.58
CA HIS A 206 6.22 -20.35 -14.99
C HIS A 206 7.30 -20.95 -14.07
N GLY A 207 7.28 -22.27 -13.85
CA GLY A 207 8.12 -22.95 -12.87
C GLY A 207 7.74 -22.55 -11.44
N ASN A 208 7.80 -23.50 -10.50
CA ASN A 208 7.50 -23.27 -9.08
C ASN A 208 8.51 -22.34 -8.36
N SER A 209 9.36 -21.63 -9.11
CA SER A 209 10.44 -20.82 -8.59
C SER A 209 9.98 -19.46 -8.04
N ASN A 210 8.80 -18.95 -8.43
CA ASN A 210 8.32 -17.65 -7.94
C ASN A 210 7.37 -17.80 -6.76
N LEU A 211 7.59 -16.97 -5.73
CA LEU A 211 6.71 -16.85 -4.57
C LEU A 211 5.70 -15.74 -4.78
N TYR A 212 4.46 -15.99 -4.40
CA TYR A 212 3.38 -15.02 -4.50
C TYR A 212 2.63 -14.86 -3.18
N LEU A 213 2.41 -13.63 -2.75
CA LEU A 213 1.61 -13.29 -1.58
C LEU A 213 0.25 -12.74 -2.05
N VAL A 214 -0.83 -13.33 -1.57
CA VAL A 214 -2.20 -12.85 -1.85
C VAL A 214 -2.66 -11.98 -0.70
N ILE A 215 -3.00 -10.73 -1.02
CA ILE A 215 -3.45 -9.72 -0.06
C ILE A 215 -4.81 -9.21 -0.49
N ASP A 216 -5.72 -9.07 0.45
CA ASP A 216 -7.05 -8.55 0.24
C ASP A 216 -7.15 -7.13 0.82
N PHE A 217 -7.23 -6.14 -0.06
CA PHE A 217 -7.41 -4.74 0.33
C PHE A 217 -8.87 -4.45 0.61
N CYS A 218 -9.14 -3.63 1.64
CA CYS A 218 -10.48 -3.22 2.00
C CYS A 218 -11.28 -2.72 0.78
N SER A 219 -12.45 -3.33 0.56
CA SER A 219 -13.38 -2.93 -0.49
C SER A 219 -14.34 -1.87 0.08
N PHE A 220 -14.48 -0.78 -0.65
CA PHE A 220 -15.49 0.24 -0.39
C PHE A 220 -16.65 0.05 -1.35
N GLU A 221 -17.86 0.44 -0.92
CA GLU A 221 -19.06 0.41 -1.75
C GLU A 221 -18.88 1.22 -3.04
N HIS A 222 -18.27 2.40 -2.91
CA HIS A 222 -17.94 3.29 -4.01
C HIS A 222 -16.42 3.38 -4.17
N ARG A 223 -15.96 3.70 -5.39
CA ARG A 223 -14.53 3.81 -5.67
C ARG A 223 -13.94 4.98 -4.88
N VAL A 224 -12.77 4.76 -4.30
CA VAL A 224 -12.01 5.81 -3.62
C VAL A 224 -11.05 6.46 -4.61
N VAL A 225 -11.16 7.77 -4.78
CA VAL A 225 -10.29 8.60 -5.62
C VAL A 225 -9.43 9.46 -4.70
N PHE A 226 -8.12 9.50 -4.97
CA PHE A 226 -7.23 10.41 -4.28
C PHE A 226 -7.50 11.85 -4.71
N GLN A 227 -7.61 12.72 -3.72
CA GLN A 227 -7.60 14.16 -3.92
C GLN A 227 -6.68 14.76 -2.87
N GLU A 228 -5.96 15.82 -3.22
CA GLU A 228 -5.14 16.55 -2.27
C GLU A 228 -6.02 17.53 -1.48
N SER A 229 -5.87 17.52 -0.15
CA SER A 229 -6.54 18.46 0.75
C SER A 229 -6.17 19.89 0.37
N GLY A 230 -7.11 20.64 -0.24
CA GLY A 230 -6.91 22.02 -0.70
C GLY A 230 -7.06 22.23 -2.21
N ALA A 231 -7.09 21.17 -3.02
CA ALA A 231 -7.26 21.30 -4.47
C ALA A 231 -8.65 21.82 -4.89
N ASN A 232 -9.66 21.72 -4.02
CA ASN A 232 -11.02 22.24 -4.26
C ASN A 232 -11.14 23.77 -4.07
N VAL A 233 -10.08 24.47 -3.63
CA VAL A 233 -10.13 25.93 -3.50
C VAL A 233 -10.06 26.62 -4.88
N LEU A 234 -9.73 25.88 -5.95
CA LEU A 234 -9.53 26.44 -7.30
C LEU A 234 -10.70 26.25 -8.27
N ILE A 235 -11.80 25.60 -7.88
CA ILE A 235 -12.99 25.54 -8.73
C ILE A 235 -13.96 26.64 -8.28
N THR A 236 -13.60 27.88 -8.62
CA THR A 236 -14.57 28.97 -8.75
C THR A 236 -15.74 28.48 -9.59
N SER A 237 -16.95 28.61 -9.03
CA SER A 237 -18.20 28.52 -9.78
C SER A 237 -18.12 29.38 -11.05
N PRO A 238 -18.80 29.00 -12.15
CA PRO A 238 -18.86 29.85 -13.34
C PRO A 238 -19.51 31.16 -12.93
N ILE A 239 -18.73 32.25 -13.00
CA ILE A 239 -19.18 33.60 -12.70
C ILE A 239 -20.26 33.94 -13.74
N GLY A 240 -21.52 33.84 -13.33
CA GLY A 240 -22.65 34.36 -14.08
C GLY A 240 -22.51 35.87 -14.19
N SER A 241 -22.66 36.38 -15.41
CA SER A 241 -22.60 37.80 -15.75
C SER A 241 -23.80 38.56 -15.20
N THR A 242 -23.77 38.94 -13.93
CA THR A 242 -24.65 39.99 -13.39
C THR A 242 -23.84 40.83 -12.42
N ASN A 243 -23.90 42.15 -12.56
CA ASN A 243 -23.21 43.11 -11.69
C ASN A 243 -23.71 42.98 -10.24
N GLU A 244 -23.14 42.03 -9.52
CA GLU A 244 -23.39 41.76 -8.10
C GLU A 244 -22.08 42.02 -7.35
N PHE A 245 -22.16 42.57 -6.13
CA PHE A 245 -20.98 42.91 -5.34
C PHE A 245 -20.05 41.69 -5.23
N VAL A 246 -18.86 41.80 -5.82
CA VAL A 246 -17.85 40.76 -5.79
C VAL A 246 -17.15 40.84 -4.44
N THR A 247 -17.39 39.86 -3.58
CA THR A 247 -16.51 39.60 -2.44
C THR A 247 -15.17 39.15 -3.00
N VAL A 248 -14.22 40.09 -3.02
CA VAL A 248 -12.83 39.77 -3.33
C VAL A 248 -12.27 39.01 -2.13
N TRP A 249 -12.23 37.69 -2.29
CA TRP A 249 -11.57 36.83 -1.33
C TRP A 249 -10.07 37.03 -1.47
N ASP A 250 -9.46 37.68 -0.49
CA ASP A 250 -8.02 37.78 -0.41
C ASP A 250 -7.45 36.35 -0.21
N THR A 251 -6.71 35.88 -1.20
CA THR A 251 -6.08 34.56 -1.22
C THR A 251 -5.02 34.37 -0.13
N GLU A 252 -4.62 35.46 0.53
CA GLU A 252 -3.68 35.46 1.65
C GLU A 252 -4.39 35.38 3.02
N LEU A 253 -5.72 35.55 3.07
CA LEU A 253 -6.48 35.36 4.32
C LEU A 253 -6.43 33.90 4.76
N GLY A 254 -5.82 33.65 5.92
CA GLY A 254 -5.60 32.31 6.46
C GLY A 254 -4.28 31.67 6.06
N LYS A 255 -3.53 32.27 5.12
CA LYS A 255 -2.11 31.96 4.96
C LYS A 255 -1.34 32.61 6.11
N PHE A 256 -0.26 31.95 6.49
CA PHE A 256 0.50 32.41 7.61
C PHE A 256 1.37 33.60 7.22
N ASN A 257 1.08 34.76 7.81
CA ASN A 257 1.84 35.96 7.52
C ASN A 257 3.30 35.77 8.01
N PRO A 258 4.30 35.73 7.11
CA PRO A 258 5.68 35.47 7.49
C PRO A 258 6.23 36.56 8.42
N SER A 259 5.73 37.79 8.27
CA SER A 259 6.10 38.92 9.12
C SER A 259 5.57 38.76 10.54
N GLU A 260 4.31 38.35 10.68
CA GLU A 260 3.67 38.10 11.98
C GLU A 260 4.27 36.89 12.68
N HIS A 261 4.50 35.79 11.96
CA HIS A 261 5.18 34.62 12.53
C HIS A 261 6.59 34.92 13.00
N LYS A 262 7.33 35.67 12.19
CA LYS A 262 8.68 36.09 12.57
C LYS A 262 8.64 36.94 13.83
N GLN A 263 7.70 37.88 13.93
CA GLN A 263 7.51 38.68 15.14
C GLN A 263 7.17 37.81 16.36
N LEU A 264 6.27 36.84 16.21
CA LEU A 264 5.91 35.90 17.28
C LEU A 264 7.08 35.00 17.70
N LYS A 265 7.86 34.49 16.73
CA LYS A 265 9.09 33.71 17.00
C LYS A 265 10.14 34.55 17.70
N LEU A 266 10.36 35.80 17.28
CA LEU A 266 11.31 36.71 17.90
C LEU A 266 10.89 37.10 19.32
N ALA A 267 9.62 37.42 19.54
CA ALA A 267 9.08 37.72 20.87
C ALA A 267 9.29 36.53 21.84
N ARG A 268 8.95 35.31 21.41
CA ARG A 268 9.17 34.08 22.21
C ARG A 268 10.64 33.73 22.40
N SER A 269 11.53 34.15 21.50
CA SER A 269 12.97 33.94 21.60
C SER A 269 13.63 34.94 22.55
N LEU A 270 13.13 36.18 22.60
CA LEU A 270 13.59 37.20 23.55
C LEU A 270 13.35 36.76 25.00
N ASP A 271 12.20 36.15 25.28
CA ASP A 271 11.88 35.59 26.60
C ASP A 271 12.81 34.42 27.01
N ARG A 272 13.48 33.79 26.03
CA ARG A 272 14.37 32.62 26.26
C ARG A 272 15.84 32.98 26.46
N GLY A 273 16.24 34.24 26.27
CA GLY A 273 17.61 34.73 26.52
C GLY A 273 18.73 34.10 25.67
N ILE A 274 18.42 33.18 24.76
CA ILE A 274 19.39 32.52 23.87
C ILE A 274 19.34 33.24 22.53
N ILE A 275 20.39 34.00 22.23
CA ILE A 275 20.54 34.71 20.96
C ILE A 275 21.05 33.72 19.91
N ASP A 276 20.14 33.20 19.08
CA ASP A 276 20.50 32.40 17.91
C ASP A 276 21.07 33.32 16.81
N ARG A 277 22.33 33.08 16.41
CA ARG A 277 23.08 33.93 15.48
C ARG A 277 22.59 33.85 14.03
N ASP A 278 21.82 32.82 13.68
CA ASP A 278 21.40 32.55 12.30
C ASP A 278 19.93 32.93 12.02
N LEU A 279 19.31 33.78 12.87
CA LEU A 279 17.92 34.24 12.74
C LEU A 279 17.64 35.22 11.57
N LYS A 280 18.63 35.50 10.71
CA LYS A 280 18.36 36.27 9.49
C LYS A 280 17.67 35.34 8.48
N PRO A 281 16.46 35.69 7.99
CA PRO A 281 15.75 34.82 7.07
C PRO A 281 16.61 34.56 5.85
N SER A 282 16.81 33.27 5.56
CA SER A 282 17.59 32.83 4.41
C SER A 282 16.88 33.25 3.12
N ASN A 283 17.61 33.32 2.01
CA ASN A 283 17.04 33.73 0.73
C ASN A 283 15.91 32.77 0.24
N ALA A 284 15.82 31.57 0.82
CA ALA A 284 14.76 30.60 0.57
C ALA A 284 13.44 30.94 1.28
N GLU A 285 13.47 31.65 2.41
CA GLU A 285 12.26 32.06 3.17
C GLU A 285 11.66 33.39 2.69
N ARG A 286 12.34 34.07 1.75
CA ARG A 286 11.89 35.34 1.17
C ARG A 286 11.13 35.21 -0.15
N LYS A 287 11.03 33.99 -0.69
CA LYS A 287 10.24 33.67 -1.88
C LYS A 287 8.88 33.13 -1.48
#